data_AF-A0A0B1TFC7-F1
#
_entry.id   AF-A0A0B1TFC7-F1
#
_cell.length_a   1.000
_cell.length_b   1.000
_cell.length_c   1.000
_cell.angle_alpha   90.00
_cell.angle_beta   90.00
_cell.angle_gamma   90.00
#
_symmetry.space_group_name_H-M   'P 1'
#
loop_
_entity.id
_entity.type
_entity.pdbx_description
1 polymer ?
#
loop_
_entity_poly.entity_id
_entity_poly.type
_entity_poly.pdbx_seq_one_letter_code
_entity_poly.pdbx_strand_id
1 'polypeptide(L)'
;MRILNCYNHDDGAVTDDEFLFSLFIAHQWLVDSVQLLTQFTAALQKQLEIWYRPHALILFDLILVYNWQETTDLSARTRLSLAVVYWIRRFPHHFDGQPQLCSLAVRFRALADDVPDETRQMIDVSSL
;
A
#
# COMPACT_ATOMS: atom_id res chain seq x y z
N MET A 1 -10.26 18.90 -13.42
CA MET A 1 -10.67 18.31 -12.14
C MET A 1 -9.42 18.18 -11.28
N ARG A 2 -9.25 19.04 -10.27
CA ARG A 2 -8.06 19.07 -9.40
C ARG A 2 -8.31 18.11 -8.26
N ILE A 3 -7.50 17.07 -8.13
CA ILE A 3 -7.50 16.19 -6.96
C ILE A 3 -7.03 17.05 -5.78
N LEU A 4 -7.93 17.26 -4.83
CA LEU A 4 -7.67 18.01 -3.61
C LEU A 4 -6.63 17.28 -2.77
N ASN A 5 -5.62 18.04 -2.38
CA ASN A 5 -4.53 17.67 -1.52
C ASN A 5 -5.10 17.46 -0.10
N CYS A 6 -5.36 16.21 0.29
CA CYS A 6 -5.74 15.85 1.66
C CYS A 6 -4.53 15.25 2.37
N TYR A 7 -3.53 16.08 2.66
CA TYR A 7 -2.43 15.73 3.56
C TYR A 7 -2.50 16.67 4.75
N ASN A 8 -3.34 16.33 5.72
CA ASN A 8 -3.22 16.88 7.07
C ASN A 8 -2.30 15.94 7.85
N HIS A 9 -1.20 16.51 8.29
CA HIS A 9 -0.25 15.95 9.23
C HIS A 9 -0.90 16.04 10.61
N ASP A 10 -1.46 14.94 11.11
CA ASP A 10 -1.90 14.88 12.51
C ASP A 10 -1.63 13.51 13.13
N ASP A 11 -1.19 13.56 14.37
CA ASP A 11 -0.59 12.50 15.16
C ASP A 11 -1.61 11.40 15.51
N GLY A 12 -1.25 10.14 15.27
CA GLY A 12 -2.03 8.98 15.69
C GLY A 12 -2.66 8.22 14.53
N ALA A 13 -1.96 7.17 14.11
CA ALA A 13 -2.30 6.29 12.99
C ALA A 13 -3.63 5.54 13.19
N VAL A 14 -4.74 6.20 12.89
CA VAL A 14 -5.98 5.55 12.49
C VAL A 14 -6.11 5.82 10.99
N THR A 15 -5.83 4.82 10.15
CA THR A 15 -6.34 4.87 8.77
C THR A 15 -7.84 5.03 8.87
N ASP A 16 -8.34 6.19 8.46
CA ASP A 16 -9.75 6.50 8.48
C ASP A 16 -10.51 5.48 7.61
N ASP A 17 -11.43 4.72 8.20
CA ASP A 17 -12.28 3.77 7.49
C ASP A 17 -13.03 4.47 6.35
N GLU A 18 -13.35 5.76 6.50
CA GLU A 18 -13.95 6.58 5.45
C GLU A 18 -13.01 6.73 4.26
N PHE A 19 -11.71 6.94 4.49
CA PHE A 19 -10.71 6.99 3.44
C PHE A 19 -10.55 5.63 2.75
N LEU A 20 -10.44 4.53 3.50
CA LEU A 20 -10.28 3.19 2.93
C LEU A 20 -11.49 2.74 2.12
N PHE A 21 -12.69 3.10 2.59
CA PHE A 21 -13.94 2.93 1.87
C PHE A 21 -14.01 3.81 0.62
N SER A 22 -13.69 5.11 0.75
CA SER A 22 -13.70 6.03 -0.39
C SER A 22 -12.73 5.61 -1.48
N LEU A 23 -11.55 5.09 -1.11
CA LEU A 23 -10.57 4.54 -2.04
C LEU A 23 -11.11 3.25 -2.71
N PHE A 24 -11.82 2.41 -1.96
CA PHE A 24 -12.52 1.26 -2.54
C PHE A 24 -13.53 1.71 -3.61
N ILE A 25 -14.41 2.64 -3.26
CA ILE A 25 -15.43 3.13 -4.20
C ILE A 25 -14.77 3.80 -5.39
N ALA A 26 -13.80 4.70 -5.18
CA ALA A 26 -13.17 5.46 -6.25
C ALA A 26 -12.52 4.56 -7.31
N HIS A 27 -11.83 3.48 -6.89
CA HIS A 27 -11.16 2.64 -7.87
C HIS A 27 -12.16 1.89 -8.76
N GLN A 28 -13.32 1.46 -8.23
CA GLN A 28 -14.37 0.81 -9.04
C GLN A 28 -14.80 1.64 -10.27
N TRP A 29 -14.62 2.97 -10.23
CA TRP A 29 -14.92 3.87 -11.35
C TRP A 29 -13.71 4.21 -12.23
N LEU A 30 -12.50 4.15 -11.67
CA LEU A 30 -11.30 4.72 -12.29
C LEU A 30 -10.36 3.66 -12.87
N VAL A 31 -10.29 2.49 -12.25
CA VAL A 31 -9.28 1.47 -12.55
C VAL A 31 -9.75 0.08 -12.11
N ASP A 32 -9.49 -0.93 -12.95
CA ASP A 32 -9.83 -2.31 -12.58
C ASP A 32 -9.03 -2.78 -11.35
N SER A 33 -9.65 -3.65 -10.56
CA SER A 33 -9.11 -4.18 -9.29
C SER A 33 -7.77 -4.89 -9.47
N VAL A 34 -7.62 -5.68 -10.54
CA VAL A 34 -6.37 -6.36 -10.88
C VAL A 34 -5.30 -5.34 -11.24
N GLN A 35 -5.67 -4.33 -12.02
CA GLN A 35 -4.75 -3.25 -12.41
C GLN A 35 -4.29 -2.42 -11.21
N LEU A 36 -5.21 -2.06 -10.30
CA LEU A 36 -4.89 -1.34 -9.07
C LEU A 36 -3.95 -2.13 -8.18
N LEU A 37 -4.27 -3.41 -7.91
CA LEU A 37 -3.43 -4.24 -7.04
C LEU A 37 -2.07 -4.55 -7.68
N THR A 38 -2.00 -4.60 -9.01
CA THR A 38 -0.73 -4.65 -9.76
C THR A 38 0.11 -3.38 -9.53
N GLN A 39 -0.52 -2.19 -9.55
CA GLN A 39 0.16 -0.93 -9.26
C GLN A 39 0.63 -0.85 -7.80
N PHE A 40 -0.18 -1.31 -6.85
CA PHE A 40 0.20 -1.40 -5.44
C PHE A 40 1.40 -2.33 -5.26
N THR A 41 1.38 -3.48 -5.92
CA THR A 41 2.49 -4.43 -5.94
C THR A 41 3.77 -3.82 -6.52
N ALA A 42 3.65 -3.08 -7.63
CA ALA A 42 4.79 -2.40 -8.26
C ALA A 42 5.36 -1.29 -7.37
N ALA A 43 4.52 -0.59 -6.61
CA ALA A 43 4.95 0.42 -5.65
C ALA A 43 5.83 -0.18 -4.56
N LEU A 44 5.46 -1.35 -4.02
CA LEU A 44 6.29 -2.11 -3.07
C LEU A 44 7.64 -2.53 -3.67
N GLN A 45 7.65 -2.96 -4.93
CA GLN A 45 8.87 -3.43 -5.61
C GLN A 45 9.85 -2.31 -5.94
N LYS A 46 9.35 -1.16 -6.40
CA LYS A 46 10.18 -0.03 -6.89
C LYS A 46 11.13 0.50 -5.82
N GLN A 47 10.79 0.35 -4.55
CA GLN A 47 11.66 0.79 -3.46
C GLN A 47 12.92 -0.07 -3.34
N LEU A 48 12.84 -1.40 -3.50
CA LEU A 48 13.98 -2.32 -3.34
C LEU A 48 15.15 -2.01 -4.29
N GLU A 49 14.89 -1.38 -5.44
CA GLU A 49 15.91 -1.00 -6.42
C GLU A 49 16.65 0.31 -6.07
N ILE A 50 16.04 1.18 -5.24
CA ILE A 50 16.64 2.47 -4.85
C ILE A 50 17.79 2.27 -3.84
N TRP A 51 17.72 1.22 -3.02
CA TRP A 51 18.73 0.86 -2.02
C TRP A 51 20.10 0.45 -2.59
N TYR A 52 20.21 0.24 -3.90
CA TYR A 52 21.43 -0.28 -4.56
C TYR A 52 22.29 0.76 -5.30
N ARG A 53 22.00 2.07 -5.23
CA ARG A 53 22.87 3.09 -5.86
C ARG A 53 23.97 3.59 -4.92
N PRO A 54 25.27 3.39 -5.24
CA PRO A 54 26.35 3.80 -4.36
C PRO A 54 26.90 5.16 -4.80
N HIS A 55 26.52 6.28 -4.18
CA HIS A 55 27.34 7.50 -4.27
C HIS A 55 27.27 8.30 -2.96
N ALA A 56 28.36 8.18 -2.21
CA ALA A 56 28.67 8.97 -1.02
C ALA A 56 28.83 10.46 -1.37
N LEU A 57 28.48 11.33 -0.41
CA LEU A 57 28.90 12.74 -0.22
C LEU A 57 27.79 13.81 -0.06
N ILE A 58 26.57 13.46 0.37
CA ILE A 58 25.61 14.47 0.90
C ILE A 58 24.93 13.94 2.16
N LEU A 59 25.71 13.57 3.20
CA LEU A 59 25.22 12.73 4.29
C LEU A 59 24.08 13.35 5.12
N PHE A 60 24.08 14.66 5.40
CA PHE A 60 23.05 15.27 6.26
C PHE A 60 21.73 15.57 5.55
N ASP A 61 21.77 16.17 4.35
CA ASP A 61 20.55 16.38 3.57
C ASP A 61 20.00 15.07 2.99
N LEU A 62 20.86 14.10 2.64
CA LEU A 62 20.39 12.77 2.26
C LEU A 62 19.83 12.02 3.45
N ILE A 63 20.39 12.04 4.66
CA ILE A 63 19.77 11.33 5.79
C ILE A 63 18.38 11.89 6.09
N LEU A 64 18.17 13.21 6.01
CA LEU A 64 16.85 13.80 6.21
C LEU A 64 15.89 13.50 5.06
N VAL A 65 16.33 13.65 3.80
CA VAL A 65 15.51 13.31 2.62
C VAL A 65 15.24 11.81 2.56
N TYR A 66 16.19 10.98 2.95
CA TYR A 66 16.10 9.53 3.00
C TYR A 66 15.21 9.07 4.14
N ASN A 67 15.41 9.55 5.37
CA ASN A 67 14.49 9.26 6.47
C ASN A 67 13.09 9.75 6.14
N TRP A 68 12.93 10.91 5.49
CA TRP A 68 11.63 11.39 5.05
C TRP A 68 11.03 10.51 3.93
N GLN A 69 11.83 10.09 2.95
CA GLN A 69 11.38 9.19 1.90
C GLN A 69 11.04 7.80 2.45
N GLU A 70 11.87 7.25 3.34
CA GLU A 70 11.69 5.96 4.00
C GLU A 70 10.48 5.97 4.92
N THR A 71 10.29 7.02 5.72
CA THR A 71 9.08 7.17 6.55
C THR A 71 7.82 7.40 5.72
N THR A 72 7.91 8.18 4.65
CA THR A 72 6.79 8.40 3.72
C THR A 72 6.44 7.12 2.97
N ASP A 73 7.45 6.35 2.56
CA ASP A 73 7.25 5.11 1.85
C ASP A 73 6.72 4.01 2.78
N LEU A 74 7.29 3.83 3.96
CA LEU A 74 6.76 2.89 4.97
C LEU A 74 5.32 3.26 5.36
N SER A 75 5.01 4.54 5.51
CA SER A 75 3.64 5.03 5.75
C SER A 75 2.71 4.74 4.57
N ALA A 76 3.17 4.95 3.33
CA ALA A 76 2.41 4.62 2.14
C ALA A 76 2.18 3.10 2.02
N ARG A 77 3.21 2.27 2.21
CA ARG A 77 3.15 0.80 2.19
C ARG A 77 2.22 0.26 3.26
N THR A 78 2.27 0.84 4.46
CA THR A 78 1.36 0.52 5.55
C THR A 78 -0.08 0.88 5.18
N ARG A 79 -0.33 2.07 4.62
CA ARG A 79 -1.68 2.49 4.17
C ARG A 79 -2.22 1.62 3.03
N LEU A 80 -1.39 1.27 2.05
CA LEU A 80 -1.76 0.36 0.96
C LEU A 80 -2.11 -1.03 1.52
N SER A 81 -1.32 -1.53 2.47
CA SER A 81 -1.58 -2.81 3.13
C SER A 81 -2.88 -2.79 3.92
N LEU A 82 -3.13 -1.72 4.69
CA LEU A 82 -4.37 -1.54 5.44
C LEU A 82 -5.59 -1.42 4.51
N ALA A 83 -5.45 -0.78 3.35
CA ALA A 83 -6.50 -0.75 2.33
C ALA A 83 -6.83 -2.16 1.82
N VAL A 84 -5.81 -2.95 1.45
CA VAL A 84 -6.02 -4.33 0.99
C VAL A 84 -6.66 -5.20 2.08
N VAL A 85 -6.20 -5.11 3.33
CA VAL A 85 -6.81 -5.80 4.49
C VAL A 85 -8.27 -5.40 4.67
N TYR A 86 -8.55 -4.09 4.64
CA TYR A 86 -9.91 -3.58 4.78
C TYR A 86 -10.82 -4.11 3.68
N TRP A 87 -10.38 -4.13 2.42
CA TRP A 87 -11.17 -4.62 1.30
C TRP A 87 -11.44 -6.11 1.36
N ILE A 88 -10.44 -6.92 1.71
CA ILE A 88 -10.61 -8.37 1.93
C ILE A 88 -11.67 -8.64 2.99
N ARG A 89 -11.60 -7.93 4.12
CA ARG A 89 -12.52 -8.12 5.26
C ARG A 89 -13.92 -7.60 4.98
N ARG A 90 -14.04 -6.44 4.32
CA ARG A 90 -15.30 -5.74 4.15
C ARG A 90 -16.06 -6.17 2.89
N PHE A 91 -15.34 -6.60 1.87
CA PHE A 91 -15.88 -6.98 0.55
C PHE A 91 -15.29 -8.32 0.06
N PRO A 92 -15.42 -9.43 0.81
CA PRO A 92 -14.80 -10.71 0.45
C PRO A 92 -15.20 -11.19 -0.95
N HIS A 93 -16.48 -11.05 -1.32
CA HIS A 93 -17.00 -11.43 -2.64
C HIS A 93 -16.34 -10.71 -3.82
N HIS A 94 -15.70 -9.56 -3.57
CA HIS A 94 -14.89 -8.88 -4.58
C HIS A 94 -13.69 -9.73 -5.02
N PHE A 95 -13.14 -10.52 -4.09
CA PHE A 95 -12.00 -11.40 -4.29
C PHE A 95 -12.43 -12.82 -4.66
N ASP A 96 -13.49 -13.38 -4.05
CA ASP A 96 -13.97 -14.76 -4.30
C ASP A 96 -14.19 -15.03 -5.80
N GLY A 97 -14.73 -14.06 -6.53
CA GLY A 97 -15.02 -14.18 -7.96
C GLY A 97 -13.79 -14.00 -8.88
N GLN A 98 -12.61 -13.69 -8.34
CA GLN A 98 -11.44 -13.23 -9.11
C GLN A 98 -10.13 -13.92 -8.65
N PRO A 99 -9.85 -15.14 -9.13
CA PRO A 99 -8.64 -15.88 -8.74
C PRO A 99 -7.31 -15.14 -9.02
N GLN A 100 -7.30 -14.30 -10.07
CA GLN A 100 -6.16 -13.46 -10.38
C GLN A 100 -5.92 -12.38 -9.32
N LEU A 101 -6.99 -11.80 -8.78
CA LEU A 101 -6.92 -10.79 -7.72
C LEU A 101 -6.41 -11.41 -6.42
N CYS A 102 -6.85 -12.63 -6.08
CA CYS A 102 -6.33 -13.39 -4.95
C CYS A 102 -4.83 -13.69 -5.10
N SER A 103 -4.40 -14.11 -6.30
CA SER A 103 -2.99 -14.37 -6.58
C SER A 103 -2.12 -13.12 -6.43
N LEU A 104 -2.64 -11.96 -6.87
CA LEU A 104 -2.00 -10.67 -6.66
C LEU A 104 -1.94 -10.27 -5.19
N ALA A 105 -2.98 -10.54 -4.39
CA ALA A 105 -2.97 -10.26 -2.96
C ALA A 105 -1.90 -11.09 -2.21
N VAL A 106 -1.74 -12.37 -2.57
CA VAL A 106 -0.66 -13.21 -2.05
C VAL A 106 0.71 -12.65 -2.42
N ARG A 107 0.90 -12.25 -3.67
CA ARG A 107 2.15 -11.64 -4.13
C ARG A 107 2.42 -10.31 -3.42
N PHE A 108 1.40 -9.47 -3.26
CA PHE A 108 1.47 -8.20 -2.55
C PHE A 108 1.91 -8.41 -1.09
N ARG A 109 1.31 -9.38 -0.39
CA ARG A 109 1.72 -9.77 0.98
C ARG A 109 3.20 -10.17 1.06
N ALA A 110 3.69 -10.95 0.09
CA ALA A 110 5.08 -11.39 0.06
C ALA A 110 6.08 -10.24 -0.09
N LEU A 111 5.64 -9.13 -0.70
CA LEU A 111 6.46 -7.93 -0.95
C LEU A 111 6.33 -6.87 0.13
N ALA A 112 5.30 -6.94 0.99
CA ALA A 112 5.10 -6.03 2.12
C ALA A 112 5.92 -6.48 3.35
N ASP A 113 7.20 -6.76 3.17
CA ASP A 113 8.11 -7.33 4.18
C ASP A 113 8.50 -6.36 5.31
N ASP A 114 8.43 -5.07 5.03
CA ASP A 114 8.71 -3.96 5.93
C ASP A 114 7.49 -3.49 6.75
N VAL A 115 6.29 -3.93 6.39
CA VAL A 115 5.05 -3.63 7.11
C VAL A 115 4.97 -4.55 8.34
N PRO A 116 4.46 -4.07 9.50
CA PRO A 116 4.31 -4.89 10.70
C PRO A 116 3.64 -6.24 10.43
N ASP A 117 4.21 -7.30 11.03
CA ASP A 117 3.79 -8.68 10.80
C ASP A 117 2.30 -8.91 11.00
N GLU A 118 1.71 -8.24 11.99
CA GLU A 118 0.28 -8.27 12.27
C GLU A 118 -0.54 -7.85 11.04
N THR A 119 -0.26 -6.69 10.46
CA THR A 119 -0.96 -6.19 9.26
C THR A 119 -0.69 -7.08 8.05
N ARG A 120 0.54 -7.56 7.88
CA ARG A 120 0.93 -8.45 6.79
C ARG A 120 0.19 -9.78 6.83
N GLN A 121 0.02 -10.37 8.01
CA GLN A 121 -0.73 -11.61 8.20
C GLN A 121 -2.22 -11.45 7.92
N MET A 122 -2.77 -10.24 8.11
CA MET A 122 -4.17 -9.95 7.80
C MET A 122 -4.47 -9.86 6.30
N ILE A 123 -3.43 -9.77 5.45
CA ILE A 123 -3.58 -9.92 3.99
C ILE A 123 -3.68 -11.42 3.68
N ASP A 124 -4.82 -12.00 4.05
CA ASP A 124 -5.09 -13.42 3.90
C ASP A 124 -6.34 -13.62 3.06
N VAL A 125 -6.16 -14.34 1.95
CA VAL A 125 -7.23 -14.73 1.01
C VAL A 125 -7.38 -16.25 0.98
N SER A 126 -6.71 -17.00 1.86
CA SER A 126 -6.76 -18.47 1.87
C SER A 126 -8.12 -19.03 2.28
N SER A 127 -8.93 -18.21 2.96
CA SER A 127 -10.29 -18.55 3.38
C SER A 127 -11.37 -18.16 2.36
N LEU A 128 -10.99 -17.59 1.22
CA LEU A 128 -11.88 -17.09 0.16
C LEU A 128 -11.99 -18.09 -1.00
#